data_AF-C7RJU1-F1
#
_entry.id   AF-C7RJU1-F1
#
_cell.length_a   1.000
_cell.length_b   1.000
_cell.length_c   1.000
_cell.angle_alpha   90.00
_cell.angle_beta   90.00
_cell.angle_gamma   90.00
#
_symmetry.space_group_name_H-M   'P 1'
#
loop_
_entity.id
_entity.type
_entity.pdbx_description
1 polymer ?
#
loop_
_entity_poly.entity_id
_entity_poly.type
_entity_poly.pdbx_seq_one_letter_code
_entity_poly.pdbx_strand_id
1 'polypeptide(L)'
;MNRTLAIVGFLILVAGAVIAAWTWSPWMFSPNYTIRIATGPIDSDGQKFIAAFRRELAEQRPRVRLALTETANLQESAEALQDGKVDLAVVRSDHPAAASGGTLLIVRRINLVFMASAHSSVTAMKDLVGKKIGIASDAATIDPLLATVVESYGRQTANLVTIAPADLGVELRDRKVAAVVVMGPAGPGAISDAVKTIVKATRKPPKFVALDEAKAIAMHHRVYEEVEILQ
;
A
#
# COMPACT_ATOMS: atom_id res chain seq x y z
N MET A 1 49.51 21.01 -47.16
CA MET A 1 49.35 20.71 -45.72
C MET A 1 48.12 21.36 -45.09
N ASN A 2 47.63 22.50 -45.58
CA ASN A 2 46.54 23.25 -44.93
C ASN A 2 45.13 22.66 -45.14
N ARG A 3 44.88 22.00 -46.29
CA ARG A 3 43.56 21.39 -46.58
C ARG A 3 43.27 20.17 -45.69
N THR A 4 44.27 19.35 -45.40
CA THR A 4 44.12 18.18 -44.51
C THR A 4 43.90 18.61 -43.06
N LEU A 5 44.58 19.66 -42.58
CA LEU A 5 44.34 20.22 -41.26
C LEU A 5 42.91 20.80 -41.12
N ALA A 6 42.43 21.50 -42.15
CA ALA A 6 41.07 22.06 -42.14
C ALA A 6 40.00 20.96 -42.13
N ILE A 7 40.21 19.86 -42.88
CA ILE A 7 39.30 18.70 -42.90
C ILE A 7 39.28 18.00 -41.54
N VAL A 8 40.45 17.79 -40.93
CA VAL A 8 40.55 17.16 -39.60
C VAL A 8 39.90 18.03 -38.53
N GLY A 9 40.13 19.35 -38.55
CA GLY A 9 39.48 20.28 -37.63
C GLY A 9 37.95 20.31 -37.76
N PHE A 10 37.43 20.26 -38.98
CA PHE A 10 36.00 20.19 -39.23
C PHE A 10 35.38 18.87 -38.72
N LEU A 11 36.06 17.74 -38.94
CA LEU A 11 35.60 16.43 -38.44
C LEU A 11 35.55 16.39 -36.91
N ILE A 12 36.53 16.99 -36.22
CA ILE A 12 36.53 17.08 -34.74
C ILE A 12 35.37 17.96 -34.24
N LEU A 13 35.09 19.08 -34.92
CA LEU A 13 33.97 19.95 -34.58
C LEU A 13 32.62 19.25 -34.75
N VAL A 14 32.44 18.52 -35.86
CA VAL A 14 31.22 17.74 -36.11
C VAL A 14 31.08 16.62 -35.08
N ALA A 15 32.15 15.89 -34.78
CA ALA A 15 32.13 14.85 -33.75
C ALA A 15 31.80 15.41 -32.37
N GLY A 16 32.39 16.56 -32.00
CA GLY A 16 32.09 17.26 -30.76
C GLY A 16 30.63 17.72 -30.67
N ALA A 17 30.08 18.27 -31.75
CA ALA A 17 28.68 18.67 -31.82
C ALA A 17 27.72 17.48 -31.72
N VAL A 18 28.05 16.35 -32.34
CA VAL A 18 27.27 15.10 -32.25
C VAL A 18 27.31 14.54 -30.83
N ILE A 19 28.48 14.49 -30.18
CA ILE A 19 28.61 14.04 -28.79
C ILE A 19 27.85 14.98 -27.86
N ALA A 20 27.98 16.29 -28.02
CA ALA A 20 27.24 17.28 -27.23
C ALA A 20 25.72 17.10 -27.40
N ALA A 21 25.22 16.96 -28.64
CA ALA A 21 23.82 16.70 -28.92
C ALA A 21 23.33 15.36 -28.32
N TRP A 22 24.16 14.32 -28.34
CA TRP A 22 23.85 13.01 -27.77
C TRP A 22 23.76 13.06 -26.24
N THR A 23 24.64 13.82 -25.58
CA THR A 23 24.64 14.01 -24.11
C THR A 23 23.53 14.94 -23.63
N TRP A 24 23.22 16.02 -24.36
CA TRP A 24 22.19 16.97 -23.96
C TRP A 24 20.78 16.56 -24.37
N SER A 25 20.63 15.72 -25.39
CA SER A 25 19.32 15.31 -25.89
C SER A 25 19.26 13.81 -26.20
N PRO A 26 19.48 12.94 -25.19
CA PRO A 26 19.34 11.49 -25.35
C PRO A 26 17.93 11.07 -25.80
N TRP A 27 16.92 11.91 -25.53
CA TRP A 27 15.54 11.80 -26.02
C TRP A 27 15.40 11.78 -27.56
N MET A 28 16.36 12.35 -28.31
CA MET A 28 16.34 12.31 -29.78
C MET A 28 16.87 10.99 -30.35
N PHE A 29 17.63 10.21 -29.55
CA PHE A 29 18.35 9.03 -30.02
C PHE A 29 17.90 7.72 -29.35
N SER A 30 17.19 7.77 -28.23
CA SER A 30 16.57 6.59 -27.62
C SER A 30 15.15 6.37 -28.17
N PRO A 31 14.88 5.27 -28.89
CA PRO A 31 13.55 4.98 -29.42
C PRO A 31 12.51 4.67 -28.34
N ASN A 32 12.93 4.35 -27.10
CA ASN A 32 12.05 3.94 -26.01
C ASN A 32 12.45 4.56 -24.66
N TYR A 33 11.49 5.13 -23.93
CA TYR A 33 11.62 5.52 -22.53
C TYR A 33 11.27 4.33 -21.64
N THR A 34 12.28 3.76 -20.98
CA THR A 34 12.06 2.69 -20.02
C THR A 34 11.90 3.29 -18.62
N ILE A 35 10.77 3.02 -17.99
CA ILE A 35 10.46 3.42 -16.62
C ILE A 35 10.50 2.15 -15.77
N ARG A 36 11.41 2.10 -14.79
CA ARG A 36 11.54 1.00 -13.85
C ARG A 36 10.55 1.19 -12.71
N ILE A 37 9.74 0.17 -12.45
CA ILE A 37 8.73 0.21 -11.40
C ILE A 37 8.86 -0.98 -10.45
N ALA A 38 9.04 -0.71 -9.15
CA ALA A 38 8.95 -1.73 -8.12
C ALA A 38 7.48 -1.98 -7.74
N THR A 39 7.03 -3.23 -7.68
CA THR A 39 5.58 -3.55 -7.55
C THR A 39 5.19 -4.33 -6.30
N GLY A 40 6.16 -4.74 -5.47
CA GLY A 40 5.96 -5.77 -4.46
C GLY A 40 6.01 -7.19 -5.04
N PRO A 41 5.64 -8.20 -4.22
CA PRO A 41 5.76 -9.61 -4.60
C PRO A 41 4.76 -9.97 -5.70
N ILE A 42 5.06 -11.05 -6.42
CA ILE A 42 4.14 -11.66 -7.38
C ILE A 42 2.77 -11.91 -6.72
N ASP A 43 1.72 -11.73 -7.50
CA ASP A 43 0.32 -11.93 -7.12
C ASP A 43 -0.28 -10.90 -6.14
N SER A 44 0.53 -9.94 -5.66
CA SER A 44 -0.01 -8.77 -4.97
C SER A 44 -0.90 -7.93 -5.89
N ASP A 45 -1.90 -7.26 -5.31
CA ASP A 45 -2.81 -6.39 -6.09
C ASP A 45 -2.07 -5.31 -6.87
N GLY A 46 -1.02 -4.74 -6.27
CA GLY A 46 -0.15 -3.76 -6.91
C GLY A 46 0.54 -4.33 -8.15
N GLN A 47 1.14 -5.52 -8.02
CA GLN A 47 1.79 -6.20 -9.13
C GLN A 47 0.80 -6.57 -10.24
N LYS A 48 -0.37 -7.12 -9.90
CA LYS A 48 -1.44 -7.44 -10.86
C LYS A 48 -1.89 -6.22 -11.66
N PHE A 49 -2.14 -5.11 -10.97
CA PHE A 49 -2.56 -3.86 -11.59
C PHE A 49 -1.48 -3.33 -12.54
N ILE A 50 -0.23 -3.21 -12.07
CA ILE A 50 0.87 -2.68 -12.89
C ILE A 50 1.20 -3.59 -14.07
N ALA A 51 1.12 -4.91 -13.90
CA ALA A 51 1.32 -5.86 -15.00
C ALA A 51 0.24 -5.71 -16.09
N ALA A 52 -1.03 -5.52 -15.70
CA ALA A 52 -2.11 -5.23 -16.62
C ALA A 52 -1.93 -3.87 -17.31
N PHE A 53 -1.56 -2.83 -16.54
CA PHE A 53 -1.29 -1.49 -17.07
C PHE A 53 -0.13 -1.48 -18.07
N ARG A 54 0.95 -2.22 -17.82
CA ARG A 54 2.06 -2.39 -18.76
C ARG A 54 1.58 -2.94 -20.10
N ARG A 55 0.69 -3.94 -20.09
CA ARG A 55 0.18 -4.56 -21.32
C ARG A 55 -0.59 -3.53 -22.16
N GLU A 56 -1.49 -2.79 -21.53
CA GLU A 56 -2.26 -1.73 -22.20
C GLU A 56 -1.34 -0.60 -22.70
N LEU A 57 -0.37 -0.17 -21.89
CA LEU A 57 0.56 0.90 -22.27
C LEU A 57 1.43 0.52 -23.47
N ALA A 58 1.84 -0.75 -23.56
CA ALA A 58 2.63 -1.24 -24.69
C ALA A 58 1.84 -1.16 -26.02
N GLU A 59 0.52 -1.32 -25.96
CA GLU A 59 -0.37 -1.19 -27.13
C GLU A 59 -0.61 0.29 -27.49
N GLN A 60 -0.91 1.14 -26.51
CA GLN A 60 -1.29 2.54 -26.77
C GLN A 60 -0.09 3.49 -26.98
N ARG A 61 1.04 3.23 -26.31
CA ARG A 61 2.22 4.11 -26.26
C ARG A 61 3.50 3.30 -26.41
N PRO A 62 3.81 2.76 -27.60
CA PRO A 62 4.94 1.84 -27.81
C PRO A 62 6.32 2.42 -27.48
N ARG A 63 6.44 3.76 -27.42
CA ARG A 63 7.67 4.46 -27.01
C ARG A 63 7.90 4.46 -25.50
N VAL A 64 6.90 4.11 -24.68
CA VAL A 64 7.02 4.05 -23.22
C VAL A 64 6.98 2.60 -22.78
N ARG A 65 8.02 2.13 -22.09
CA ARG A 65 8.15 0.75 -21.62
C ARG A 65 8.20 0.73 -20.10
N LEU A 66 7.37 -0.11 -19.47
CA LEU A 66 7.45 -0.35 -18.04
C LEU A 66 8.27 -1.60 -17.76
N ALA A 67 9.37 -1.44 -17.04
CA ALA A 67 10.22 -2.53 -16.55
C ALA A 67 9.85 -2.83 -15.10
N LEU A 68 9.12 -3.92 -14.86
CA LEU A 68 8.68 -4.31 -13.51
C LEU A 68 9.86 -4.95 -12.77
N THR A 69 10.14 -4.46 -11.58
CA THR A 69 11.08 -5.03 -10.62
C THR A 69 10.28 -5.65 -9.49
N GLU A 70 10.34 -6.97 -9.38
CA GLU A 70 9.73 -7.67 -8.25
C GLU A 70 10.55 -7.43 -6.99
N THR A 71 9.87 -7.22 -5.86
CA THR A 71 10.49 -7.15 -4.53
C THR A 71 9.73 -8.07 -3.58
N ALA A 72 10.36 -8.54 -2.50
CA ALA A 72 9.72 -9.52 -1.62
C ALA A 72 8.52 -8.94 -0.86
N ASN A 73 8.52 -7.62 -0.63
CA ASN A 73 7.47 -6.90 0.08
C ASN A 73 7.46 -5.42 -0.37
N LEU A 74 6.47 -4.65 0.10
CA LEU A 74 6.35 -3.23 -0.22
C LEU A 74 7.42 -2.36 0.47
N GLN A 75 8.04 -2.85 1.55
CA GLN A 75 9.15 -2.18 2.23
C GLN A 75 10.37 -2.10 1.30
N GLU A 76 10.73 -3.22 0.67
CA GLU A 76 11.82 -3.26 -0.31
C GLU A 76 11.52 -2.46 -1.58
N SER A 77 10.25 -2.42 -2.02
CA SER A 77 9.82 -1.54 -3.12
C SER A 77 10.05 -0.07 -2.78
N ALA A 78 9.77 0.30 -1.54
CA ALA A 78 9.94 1.64 -1.03
C ALA A 78 11.43 2.04 -0.89
N GLU A 79 12.28 1.13 -0.39
CA GLU A 79 13.73 1.32 -0.32
C GLU A 79 14.36 1.43 -1.71
N ALA A 80 13.92 0.61 -2.68
CA ALA A 80 14.40 0.71 -4.05
C ALA A 80 14.11 2.08 -4.69
N LEU A 81 12.98 2.70 -4.33
CA LEU A 81 12.65 4.07 -4.76
C LEU A 81 13.56 5.11 -4.08
N GLN A 82 13.77 5.01 -2.77
CA GLN A 82 14.64 5.93 -2.02
C GLN A 82 16.09 5.88 -2.50
N ASP A 83 16.58 4.69 -2.83
CA ASP A 83 17.94 4.47 -3.33
C ASP A 83 18.13 4.88 -4.80
N GLY A 84 17.07 5.30 -5.50
CA GLY A 84 17.11 5.62 -6.94
C GLY A 84 17.33 4.39 -7.84
N LYS A 85 17.14 3.18 -7.30
CA LYS A 85 17.25 1.91 -8.05
C LYS A 85 16.09 1.70 -9.01
N VAL A 86 14.96 2.36 -8.77
CA VAL A 86 13.78 2.38 -9.65
C VAL A 86 13.28 3.82 -9.81
N ASP A 87 12.47 4.04 -10.84
CA ASP A 87 11.92 5.36 -11.15
C ASP A 87 10.53 5.55 -10.50
N LEU A 88 9.79 4.45 -10.31
CA LEU A 88 8.50 4.38 -9.64
C LEU A 88 8.46 3.19 -8.66
N ALA A 89 7.61 3.26 -7.65
CA ALA A 89 7.33 2.12 -6.79
C ALA A 89 5.89 2.13 -6.27
N VAL A 90 5.32 0.94 -6.10
CA VAL A 90 4.12 0.74 -5.29
C VAL A 90 4.56 0.77 -3.83
N VAL A 91 4.11 1.80 -3.11
CA VAL A 91 4.45 2.02 -1.70
C VAL A 91 3.19 2.22 -0.88
N ARG A 92 3.28 1.94 0.42
CA ARG A 92 2.24 2.35 1.36
C ARG A 92 2.38 3.83 1.70
N SER A 93 1.26 4.53 1.88
CA SER A 93 1.27 5.96 2.23
C SER A 93 1.87 6.24 3.61
N ASP A 94 1.83 5.28 4.53
CA ASP A 94 2.39 5.37 5.87
C ASP A 94 3.87 4.95 5.95
N HIS A 95 4.50 4.60 4.82
CA HIS A 95 5.93 4.33 4.75
C HIS A 95 6.73 5.63 4.52
N PRO A 96 7.86 5.89 5.21
CA PRO A 96 8.65 7.11 5.04
C PRO A 96 9.10 7.40 3.60
N ALA A 97 9.35 6.37 2.79
CA ALA A 97 9.66 6.51 1.36
C ALA A 97 8.56 7.19 0.55
N ALA A 98 7.29 7.09 0.96
CA ALA A 98 6.20 7.76 0.26
C ALA A 98 6.38 9.28 0.31
N ALA A 99 7.00 9.83 1.35
CA ALA A 99 7.35 11.25 1.43
C ALA A 99 8.56 11.64 0.57
N SER A 100 9.35 10.65 0.11
CA SER A 100 10.55 10.90 -0.72
C SER A 100 10.22 11.09 -2.20
N GLY A 101 8.96 10.87 -2.61
CA GLY A 101 8.51 10.99 -4.00
C GLY A 101 7.11 11.63 -4.13
N GLY A 102 6.67 11.83 -5.37
CA GLY A 102 5.32 12.30 -5.69
C GLY A 102 4.34 11.15 -5.92
N THR A 103 3.11 11.27 -5.43
CA THR A 103 2.04 10.30 -5.71
C THR A 103 1.52 10.48 -7.13
N LEU A 104 1.63 9.45 -7.98
CA LEU A 104 1.03 9.43 -9.32
C LEU A 104 -0.36 8.81 -9.33
N LEU A 105 -0.56 7.72 -8.58
CA LEU A 105 -1.79 6.94 -8.57
C LEU A 105 -1.96 6.23 -7.23
N ILE A 106 -3.20 6.21 -6.73
CA ILE A 106 -3.61 5.37 -5.61
C ILE A 106 -4.15 4.05 -6.15
N VAL A 107 -3.44 2.95 -5.92
CA VAL A 107 -3.80 1.62 -6.46
C VAL A 107 -4.93 0.98 -5.66
N ARG A 108 -4.89 1.11 -4.32
CA ARG A 108 -5.87 0.50 -3.40
C ARG A 108 -5.94 1.29 -2.10
N ARG A 109 -7.13 1.33 -1.49
CA ARG A 109 -7.36 1.82 -0.13
C ARG A 109 -7.55 0.63 0.82
N ILE A 110 -6.90 0.69 1.98
CA ILE A 110 -7.04 -0.28 3.07
C ILE A 110 -7.72 0.43 4.22
N ASN A 111 -8.84 -0.12 4.69
CA ASN A 111 -9.59 0.37 5.83
C ASN A 111 -9.34 -0.56 7.01
N LEU A 112 -9.37 0.01 8.21
CA LEU A 112 -9.28 -0.73 9.47
C LEU A 112 -10.65 -0.73 10.13
N VAL A 113 -11.10 -1.91 10.57
CA VAL A 113 -12.42 -2.06 11.15
C VAL A 113 -12.37 -2.90 12.41
N PHE A 114 -12.97 -2.39 13.48
CA PHE A 114 -13.26 -3.15 14.69
C PHE A 114 -14.68 -3.70 14.64
N MET A 115 -14.84 -4.99 14.94
CA MET A 115 -16.12 -5.67 14.97
C MET A 115 -16.32 -6.40 16.29
N ALA A 116 -17.50 -6.29 16.87
CA ALA A 116 -17.91 -7.02 18.06
C ALA A 116 -19.09 -7.95 17.73
N SER A 117 -19.28 -8.98 18.57
CA SER A 117 -20.46 -9.85 18.47
C SER A 117 -21.76 -9.04 18.59
N ALA A 118 -22.79 -9.42 17.84
CA ALA A 118 -24.12 -8.81 17.93
C ALA A 118 -24.70 -8.79 19.36
N HIS A 119 -24.33 -9.78 20.17
CA HIS A 119 -24.79 -9.94 21.55
C HIS A 119 -23.87 -9.23 22.58
N SER A 120 -22.80 -8.60 22.13
CA SER A 120 -21.87 -7.85 22.98
C SER A 120 -22.45 -6.46 23.32
N SER A 121 -22.12 -5.92 24.49
CA SER A 121 -22.41 -4.52 24.83
C SER A 121 -21.38 -3.54 24.24
N VAL A 122 -20.32 -4.03 23.59
CA VAL A 122 -19.28 -3.20 22.97
C VAL A 122 -19.87 -2.41 21.80
N THR A 123 -19.65 -1.10 21.81
CA THR A 123 -20.07 -0.16 20.76
C THR A 123 -19.00 0.87 20.41
N ALA A 124 -18.10 1.19 21.35
CA ALA A 124 -17.02 2.15 21.15
C ALA A 124 -15.69 1.61 21.70
N MET A 125 -14.58 2.23 21.30
CA MET A 125 -13.22 1.83 21.72
C MET A 125 -13.03 1.83 23.24
N LYS A 126 -13.67 2.75 23.97
CA LYS A 126 -13.65 2.78 25.44
C LYS A 126 -14.17 1.49 26.09
N ASP A 127 -15.06 0.77 25.42
CA ASP A 127 -15.64 -0.48 25.93
C ASP A 127 -14.66 -1.66 25.82
N LEU A 128 -13.52 -1.47 25.14
CA LEU A 128 -12.48 -2.46 24.91
C LEU A 128 -11.31 -2.35 25.89
N VAL A 129 -11.28 -1.33 26.75
CA VAL A 129 -10.24 -1.16 27.77
C VAL A 129 -10.15 -2.40 28.66
N GLY A 130 -8.94 -2.97 28.77
CA GLY A 130 -8.67 -4.20 29.53
C GLY A 130 -9.21 -5.49 28.90
N LYS A 131 -9.84 -5.45 27.72
CA LYS A 131 -10.35 -6.63 27.02
C LYS A 131 -9.39 -7.12 25.94
N LYS A 132 -9.53 -8.40 25.58
CA LYS A 132 -8.79 -9.01 24.46
C LYS A 132 -9.42 -8.63 23.13
N ILE A 133 -8.57 -8.22 22.18
CA ILE A 133 -8.97 -7.89 20.81
C ILE A 133 -8.20 -8.81 19.86
N GLY A 134 -8.93 -9.56 19.03
CA GLY A 134 -8.35 -10.46 18.05
C GLY A 134 -7.91 -9.73 16.78
N ILE A 135 -6.64 -9.82 16.39
CA ILE A 135 -6.16 -9.35 15.09
C ILE A 135 -6.37 -10.49 14.09
N ALA A 136 -7.26 -10.29 13.12
CA ALA A 136 -7.45 -11.25 12.03
C ALA A 136 -6.33 -11.07 11.00
N SER A 137 -5.20 -11.73 11.25
CA SER A 137 -4.01 -11.65 10.41
C SER A 137 -3.20 -12.92 10.55
N ASP A 138 -2.60 -13.37 9.44
CA ASP A 138 -1.59 -14.44 9.46
C ASP A 138 -0.18 -13.87 9.70
N ALA A 139 -0.03 -12.54 9.71
CA ALA A 139 1.25 -11.86 9.95
C ALA A 139 1.55 -11.76 11.45
N ALA A 140 2.81 -12.05 11.80
CA ALA A 140 3.31 -11.92 13.18
C ALA A 140 3.48 -10.46 13.62
N THR A 141 3.56 -9.51 12.67
CA THR A 141 3.80 -8.09 12.94
C THR A 141 2.50 -7.31 12.94
N ILE A 142 2.35 -6.38 13.90
CA ILE A 142 1.23 -5.46 13.98
C ILE A 142 1.35 -4.41 12.87
N ASP A 143 0.27 -4.18 12.13
CA ASP A 143 0.23 -3.16 11.07
C ASP A 143 0.38 -1.73 11.64
N PRO A 144 1.14 -0.83 10.99
CA PRO A 144 1.32 0.55 11.45
C PRO A 144 0.02 1.33 11.67
N LEU A 145 -1.00 1.10 10.85
CA LEU A 145 -2.31 1.76 11.01
C LEU A 145 -2.98 1.29 12.31
N LEU A 146 -2.97 -0.02 12.58
CA LEU A 146 -3.51 -0.56 13.83
C LEU A 146 -2.74 -0.05 15.04
N ALA A 147 -1.41 -0.02 14.95
CA ALA A 147 -0.55 0.50 16.01
C ALA A 147 -0.89 1.98 16.32
N THR A 148 -1.03 2.81 15.28
CA THR A 148 -1.38 4.24 15.42
C THR A 148 -2.75 4.42 16.06
N VAL A 149 -3.76 3.64 15.64
CA VAL A 149 -5.11 3.71 16.21
C VAL A 149 -5.07 3.32 17.69
N VAL A 150 -4.46 2.18 18.04
CA VAL A 150 -4.39 1.73 19.44
C VAL A 150 -3.61 2.71 20.32
N GLU A 151 -2.53 3.30 19.80
CA GLU A 151 -1.75 4.32 20.52
C GLU A 151 -2.57 5.58 20.80
N SER A 152 -3.39 6.02 19.84
CA SER A 152 -4.26 7.20 20.00
C SER A 152 -5.29 7.02 21.11
N TYR A 153 -5.88 5.82 21.22
CA TYR A 153 -6.80 5.47 22.33
C TYR A 153 -6.09 5.03 23.63
N GLY A 154 -4.75 5.07 23.67
CA GLY A 154 -3.95 4.64 24.81
C GLY A 154 -3.62 3.13 24.81
N ARG A 155 -2.36 2.78 25.10
CA ARG A 155 -1.85 1.39 25.05
C ARG A 155 -2.51 0.42 26.06
N GLN A 156 -3.21 0.94 27.07
CA GLN A 156 -4.00 0.12 28.01
C GLN A 156 -5.29 -0.43 27.37
N THR A 157 -5.64 0.05 26.18
CA THR A 157 -6.93 -0.19 25.51
C THR A 157 -6.94 -1.46 24.66
N ALA A 158 -5.81 -2.17 24.51
CA ALA A 158 -5.78 -3.34 23.63
C ALA A 158 -4.84 -4.45 24.12
N ASN A 159 -5.40 -5.46 24.78
CA ASN A 159 -4.75 -6.77 24.85
C ASN A 159 -4.91 -7.44 23.47
N LEU A 160 -4.04 -7.07 22.53
CA LEU A 160 -4.04 -7.55 21.16
C LEU A 160 -3.55 -9.01 21.12
N VAL A 161 -4.33 -9.89 20.50
CA VAL A 161 -3.94 -11.28 20.26
C VAL A 161 -4.13 -11.60 18.79
N THR A 162 -3.14 -12.20 18.15
CA THR A 162 -3.28 -12.67 16.76
C THR A 162 -4.17 -13.90 16.73
N ILE A 163 -5.15 -13.90 15.83
CA ILE A 163 -6.05 -15.04 15.60
C ILE A 163 -6.11 -15.35 14.11
N ALA A 164 -6.27 -16.62 13.77
CA ALA A 164 -6.46 -17.01 12.38
C ALA A 164 -7.76 -16.40 11.84
N PRO A 165 -7.77 -15.86 10.60
CA PRO A 165 -8.99 -15.30 10.00
C PRO A 165 -10.18 -16.28 9.99
N ALA A 166 -9.93 -17.59 9.89
CA ALA A 166 -10.96 -18.63 9.95
C ALA A 166 -11.63 -18.76 11.32
N ASP A 167 -10.92 -18.45 12.40
CA ASP A 167 -11.37 -18.65 13.79
C ASP A 167 -12.11 -17.44 14.36
N LEU A 168 -12.11 -16.30 13.64
CA LEU A 168 -12.63 -15.03 14.15
C LEU A 168 -14.08 -15.13 14.66
N GLY A 169 -14.92 -15.92 13.97
CA GLY A 169 -16.32 -16.07 14.32
C GLY A 169 -16.51 -16.91 15.57
N VAL A 170 -15.66 -17.94 15.75
CA VAL A 170 -15.66 -18.83 16.91
C VAL A 170 -15.13 -18.09 18.14
N GLU A 171 -14.01 -17.39 18.00
CA GLU A 171 -13.40 -16.60 19.08
C GLU A 171 -14.35 -15.51 19.62
N LEU A 172 -15.10 -14.84 18.73
CA LEU A 172 -16.14 -13.88 19.11
C LEU A 172 -17.38 -14.54 19.75
N ARG A 173 -17.83 -15.67 19.21
CA ARG A 173 -18.99 -16.41 19.75
C ARG A 173 -18.71 -16.91 21.17
N ASP A 174 -17.53 -17.49 21.37
CA ASP A 174 -17.10 -18.10 22.62
C ASP A 174 -16.57 -17.05 23.63
N ARG A 175 -16.61 -15.76 23.25
CA ARG A 175 -16.19 -14.60 24.06
C ARG A 175 -14.73 -14.66 24.53
N LYS A 176 -13.88 -15.37 23.79
CA LYS A 176 -12.43 -15.39 24.04
C LYS A 176 -11.78 -14.04 23.70
N VAL A 177 -12.36 -13.34 22.72
CA VAL A 177 -12.07 -11.94 22.40
C VAL A 177 -13.36 -11.11 22.47
N ALA A 178 -13.23 -9.85 22.88
CA ALA A 178 -14.36 -8.92 22.97
C ALA A 178 -14.70 -8.24 21.65
N ALA A 179 -13.68 -8.06 20.81
CA ALA A 179 -13.77 -7.58 19.45
C ALA A 179 -12.68 -8.21 18.60
N VAL A 180 -12.82 -8.08 17.29
CA VAL A 180 -11.79 -8.39 16.31
C VAL A 180 -11.47 -7.14 15.52
N VAL A 181 -10.25 -7.05 15.01
CA VAL A 181 -9.84 -6.05 14.04
C VAL A 181 -9.46 -6.72 12.73
N VAL A 182 -9.98 -6.15 11.65
CA VAL A 182 -9.77 -6.62 10.28
C VAL A 182 -9.37 -5.43 9.42
N MET A 183 -8.37 -5.62 8.58
CA MET A 183 -7.93 -4.61 7.62
C MET A 183 -8.17 -5.10 6.20
N GLY A 184 -8.75 -4.26 5.35
CA GLY A 184 -9.13 -4.67 4.00
C GLY A 184 -9.78 -3.57 3.18
N PRO A 185 -10.14 -3.87 1.92
CA PRO A 185 -10.87 -2.91 1.10
C PRO A 185 -12.32 -2.78 1.62
N ALA A 186 -12.98 -1.66 1.36
CA ALA A 186 -14.38 -1.46 1.75
C ALA A 186 -15.35 -2.38 0.98
N GLY A 187 -14.95 -2.82 -0.22
CA GLY A 187 -15.70 -3.77 -1.05
C GLY A 187 -15.34 -5.24 -0.77
N PRO A 188 -15.44 -6.11 -1.79
CA PRO A 188 -15.07 -7.52 -1.67
C PRO A 188 -13.64 -7.70 -1.17
N GLY A 189 -13.47 -8.56 -0.15
CA GLY A 189 -12.18 -8.88 0.45
C GLY A 189 -12.29 -9.14 1.97
N ALA A 190 -11.17 -8.97 2.66
CA ALA A 190 -11.00 -9.39 4.05
C ALA A 190 -12.11 -8.94 5.02
N ILE A 191 -12.58 -7.68 4.92
CA ILE A 191 -13.67 -7.18 5.78
C ILE A 191 -14.97 -7.93 5.50
N SER A 192 -15.38 -8.03 4.23
CA SER A 192 -16.60 -8.74 3.84
C SER A 192 -16.56 -10.23 4.17
N ASP A 193 -15.38 -10.87 4.05
CA ASP A 193 -15.21 -12.28 4.37
C ASP A 193 -15.19 -12.53 5.88
N ALA A 194 -14.66 -11.58 6.65
CA ALA A 194 -14.75 -11.62 8.10
C ALA A 194 -16.20 -11.51 8.58
N VAL A 195 -17.00 -10.61 7.99
CA VAL A 195 -18.45 -10.51 8.27
C VAL A 195 -19.15 -11.85 7.99
N LYS A 196 -18.90 -12.48 6.83
CA LYS A 196 -19.49 -13.80 6.49
C LYS A 196 -19.09 -14.87 7.51
N THR A 197 -17.82 -14.90 7.92
CA THR A 197 -17.32 -15.87 8.91
C THR A 197 -17.95 -15.66 10.28
N ILE A 198 -18.12 -14.41 10.72
CA ILE A 198 -18.82 -14.08 11.96
C ILE A 198 -20.29 -14.51 11.88
N VAL A 199 -20.99 -14.20 10.79
CA VAL A 199 -22.40 -14.58 10.58
C VAL A 199 -22.56 -16.10 10.63
N LYS A 200 -21.65 -16.85 9.98
CA LYS A 200 -21.65 -18.31 9.99
C LYS A 200 -21.55 -18.90 11.40
N ALA A 201 -20.72 -18.30 12.26
CA ALA A 201 -20.50 -18.77 13.63
C ALA A 201 -21.57 -18.28 14.64
N THR A 202 -21.99 -17.02 14.53
CA THR A 202 -22.84 -16.34 15.54
C THR A 202 -24.32 -16.21 15.13
N ARG A 203 -24.66 -16.57 13.88
CA ARG A 203 -25.99 -16.43 13.25
C ARG A 203 -26.49 -14.99 13.09
N LYS A 204 -25.70 -13.98 13.44
CA LYS A 204 -26.03 -12.55 13.29
C LYS A 204 -24.84 -11.78 12.74
N PRO A 205 -25.07 -10.68 12.00
CA PRO A 205 -23.98 -9.80 11.59
C PRO A 205 -23.29 -9.17 12.82
N PRO A 206 -21.98 -8.92 12.77
CA PRO A 206 -21.29 -8.19 13.82
C PRO A 206 -21.79 -6.76 13.92
N LYS A 207 -21.53 -6.14 15.07
CA LYS A 207 -21.62 -4.68 15.21
C LYS A 207 -20.25 -4.08 14.92
N PHE A 208 -20.21 -3.05 14.10
CA PHE A 208 -19.02 -2.24 13.91
C PHE A 208 -18.83 -1.37 15.16
N VAL A 209 -17.60 -1.31 15.66
CA VAL A 209 -17.22 -0.50 16.81
C VAL A 209 -16.78 0.87 16.30
N ALA A 210 -17.41 1.93 16.82
CA ALA A 210 -17.11 3.29 16.40
C ALA A 210 -15.70 3.72 16.82
N LEU A 211 -15.01 4.41 15.91
CA LEU A 211 -13.75 5.09 16.15
C LEU A 211 -14.01 6.59 16.29
N ASP A 212 -14.49 7.03 17.45
CA ASP A 212 -14.87 8.42 17.72
C ASP A 212 -13.72 9.44 17.49
N GLU A 213 -12.47 9.01 17.66
CA GLU A 213 -11.26 9.80 17.43
C GLU A 213 -10.71 9.69 16.00
N ALA A 214 -11.35 8.97 15.07
CA ALA A 214 -10.83 8.75 13.71
C ALA A 214 -10.45 10.05 13.00
N LYS A 215 -11.30 11.09 13.13
CA LYS A 215 -11.03 12.42 12.60
C LYS A 215 -9.78 13.07 13.22
N ALA A 216 -9.62 12.97 14.54
CA ALA A 216 -8.47 13.52 15.25
C ALA A 216 -7.19 12.78 14.84
N ILE A 217 -7.25 11.45 14.71
CA ILE A 217 -6.14 10.61 14.24
C ILE A 217 -5.71 11.06 12.84
N ALA A 218 -6.66 11.25 11.90
CA ALA A 218 -6.36 11.72 10.55
C ALA A 218 -5.75 13.14 10.52
N MET A 219 -6.15 14.02 11.44
CA MET A 219 -5.57 15.36 11.58
C MET A 219 -4.12 15.33 12.05
N HIS A 220 -3.78 14.43 12.98
CA HIS A 220 -2.41 14.27 13.50
C HIS A 220 -1.52 13.44 12.56
N HIS A 221 -2.11 12.45 11.89
CA HIS A 221 -1.45 11.53 10.97
C HIS A 221 -2.04 11.69 9.57
N ARG A 222 -1.57 12.71 8.84
CA ARG A 222 -2.09 13.08 7.50
C ARG A 222 -1.99 11.98 6.42
N VAL A 223 -1.28 10.89 6.72
CA VAL A 223 -1.19 9.70 5.85
C VAL A 223 -2.43 8.81 5.92
N TYR A 224 -3.30 9.05 6.92
CA TYR A 224 -4.54 8.33 7.15
C TYR A 224 -5.75 9.24 6.92
N GLU A 225 -6.86 8.63 6.56
CA GLU A 225 -8.13 9.29 6.27
C GLU A 225 -9.25 8.65 7.10
N GLU A 226 -10.19 9.47 7.56
CA GLU A 226 -11.45 8.99 8.11
C GLU A 226 -12.33 8.47 6.98
N VAL A 227 -12.91 7.28 7.17
CA VAL A 227 -13.81 6.66 6.20
C VAL A 227 -15.06 6.18 6.92
N GLU A 228 -16.22 6.58 6.41
CA GLU A 228 -17.49 6.04 6.85
C GLU A 228 -17.74 4.70 6.15
N ILE A 229 -17.96 3.65 6.94
CA ILE A 229 -18.30 2.32 6.44
C ILE A 229 -19.79 2.12 6.64
N LEU A 230 -20.52 2.13 5.53
CA LEU A 230 -21.96 1.87 5.53
C LEU A 230 -22.22 0.42 5.96
N GLN A 231 -23.16 0.26 6.90
CA GLN A 231 -23.59 -1.03 7.46
C GLN A 231 -24.63 -1.71 6.59
#